data_AF-A0AAD4SUR2-F1
#
_entry.id   AF-A0AAD4SUR2-F1
#
_cell.length_a   1.000
_cell.length_b   1.000
_cell.length_c   1.000
_cell.angle_alpha   90.00
_cell.angle_beta   90.00
_cell.angle_gamma   90.00
#
_symmetry.space_group_name_H-M   'P 1'
#
loop_
_entity.id
_entity.type
_entity.pdbx_description
1 polymer ?
#
loop_
_entity_poly.entity_id
_entity_poly.type
_entity_poly.pdbx_seq_one_letter_code
_entity_poly.pdbx_strand_id
1 'polypeptide(L)'
;MPVKWLLYLQPNAEITVNTQILTEISQCIESSINGIKGGRSKAILVFYKPITRDQTSQNGYPRDLMGVSLPEQPNKYYFVIRTNKIVLEADSNIQSIMEKAQSYKARAALMFEVWFSCFSLPKLHSK
;
A
#
# COMPACT_ATOMS: atom_id res chain seq x y z
N MET A 1 17.27 8.91 -5.92
CA MET A 1 15.85 8.60 -5.62
C MET A 1 15.69 8.57 -4.10
N PRO A 2 14.74 9.31 -3.51
CA PRO A 2 14.52 9.25 -2.06
C PRO A 2 13.91 7.89 -1.68
N VAL A 3 14.50 7.21 -0.70
CA VAL A 3 13.99 5.94 -0.16
C VAL A 3 12.84 6.25 0.79
N LYS A 4 11.66 5.67 0.53
CA LYS A 4 10.51 5.75 1.43
C LYS A 4 10.40 4.46 2.25
N TRP A 5 10.26 4.59 3.55
CA TRP A 5 10.09 3.47 4.47
C TRP A 5 8.61 3.34 4.85
N LEU A 6 8.08 2.12 4.80
CA LEU A 6 6.74 1.80 5.28
C LEU A 6 6.87 1.01 6.59
N LEU A 7 6.32 1.56 7.68
CA LEU A 7 6.24 0.85 8.95
C LEU A 7 4.85 0.23 9.07
N TYR A 8 4.79 -1.10 9.24
CA TYR A 8 3.55 -1.80 9.52
C TYR A 8 3.49 -2.15 11.01
N LEU A 9 2.51 -1.58 11.71
CA LEU A 9 2.24 -1.91 13.11
C LEU A 9 1.04 -2.87 13.16
N GLN A 10 1.29 -4.11 13.58
CA GLN A 10 0.23 -5.05 13.88
C GLN A 10 0.04 -5.10 15.40
N PRO A 11 -1.02 -4.52 15.96
CA PRO A 11 -1.32 -4.71 17.38
C PRO A 11 -1.65 -6.19 17.65
N ASN A 12 -1.36 -6.66 18.88
CA ASN A 12 -1.89 -7.94 19.34
C ASN A 12 -3.42 -7.92 19.35
N ALA A 13 -4.05 -9.08 19.21
CA ALA A 13 -5.49 -9.27 18.98
C ALA A 13 -6.43 -8.60 20.00
N GLU A 14 -5.90 -8.10 21.12
CA GLU A 14 -6.66 -7.46 22.20
C GLU A 14 -6.46 -5.93 22.26
N ILE A 15 -5.57 -5.36 21.45
CA ILE A 15 -5.30 -3.91 21.43
C ILE A 15 -5.91 -3.32 20.15
N THR A 16 -7.09 -2.71 20.27
CA THR A 16 -7.64 -1.89 19.19
C THR A 16 -6.83 -0.61 19.07
N VAL A 17 -6.24 -0.34 17.90
CA VAL A 17 -5.55 0.94 17.64
C VAL A 17 -6.59 2.05 17.66
N ASN A 18 -6.68 2.76 18.78
CA ASN A 18 -7.52 3.94 18.92
C ASN A 18 -6.79 5.19 18.38
N THR A 19 -7.55 6.20 17.97
CA THR A 19 -7.05 7.50 17.50
C THR A 19 -6.13 8.19 18.51
N GLN A 20 -6.31 7.93 19.82
CA GLN A 20 -5.41 8.41 20.87
C GLN A 20 -3.98 7.87 20.73
N ILE A 21 -3.80 6.56 20.51
CA ILE A 21 -2.48 5.94 20.33
C ILE A 21 -1.78 6.52 19.09
N LEU A 22 -2.52 6.70 17.99
CA LEU A 22 -1.99 7.33 16.78
C LEU A 22 -1.57 8.79 17.02
N THR A 23 -2.27 9.50 17.90
CA THR A 23 -1.95 10.88 18.27
C THR A 23 -0.70 10.96 19.14
N GLU A 24 -0.55 10.07 20.12
CA GLU A 24 0.65 9.96 20.96
C GLU A 24 1.88 9.61 20.12
N ILE A 25 1.77 8.65 19.20
CA ILE A 25 2.85 8.30 18.27
C ILE A 25 3.21 9.50 17.40
N SER A 26 2.21 10.23 16.89
CA SER A 26 2.45 11.45 16.08
C SER A 26 3.18 12.54 16.88
N GLN A 27 2.76 12.79 18.13
CA GLN A 27 3.39 13.77 19.01
C GLN A 27 4.82 13.36 19.42
N CYS A 28 5.05 12.07 19.65
CA CYS A 28 6.37 11.52 19.91
C CYS A 28 7.30 11.74 18.70
N ILE A 29 6.80 11.49 17.49
CA ILE A 29 7.53 11.71 16.23
C ILE A 29 7.87 13.20 16.03
N GLU A 30 6.92 14.09 16.25
CA GLU A 30 7.12 15.54 16.10
C GLU A 30 8.17 16.05 17.09
N SER A 31 8.12 15.60 18.35
CA SER A 31 9.02 16.06 19.42
C SER A 31 10.41 15.42 19.42
N SER A 32 10.54 14.16 19.02
CA SER A 32 11.82 13.43 19.09
C SER A 32 12.66 13.49 17.81
N ILE A 33 12.02 13.63 16.64
CA ILE A 33 12.67 13.49 15.32
C ILE A 33 12.46 14.76 14.45
N ASN A 34 11.83 15.82 14.96
CA ASN A 34 11.44 17.01 14.18
C ASN A 34 10.65 16.65 12.91
N GLY A 35 9.79 15.63 12.99
CA GLY A 35 8.92 15.26 11.88
C GLY A 35 7.87 16.34 11.64
N ILE A 36 7.65 16.74 10.38
CA ILE A 36 6.56 17.66 10.04
C ILE A 36 5.34 16.81 9.70
N LYS A 37 4.24 17.03 10.40
CA LYS A 37 2.95 16.42 10.07
C LYS A 37 2.51 16.90 8.68
N GLY A 38 2.55 16.01 7.70
CA GLY A 38 2.09 16.26 6.36
C GLY A 38 0.58 16.04 6.23
N GLY A 39 0.09 16.14 4.99
CA GLY A 39 -1.32 16.03 4.67
C GLY A 39 -1.90 14.62 4.89
N ARG A 40 -3.24 14.56 4.87
CA ARG A 40 -3.98 13.29 4.84
C ARG A 40 -3.77 12.63 3.48
N SER A 41 -3.26 11.41 3.48
CA SER A 41 -2.98 10.61 2.30
C SER A 41 -3.93 9.42 2.29
N LYS A 42 -4.62 9.20 1.17
CA LYS A 42 -5.50 8.04 0.98
C LYS A 42 -4.78 7.02 0.11
N ALA A 43 -4.35 5.91 0.70
CA ALA A 43 -3.80 4.78 -0.05
C ALA A 43 -4.88 3.71 -0.21
N ILE A 44 -5.03 3.18 -1.42
CA ILE A 44 -5.99 2.12 -1.70
C ILE A 44 -5.24 0.85 -2.08
N LEU A 45 -5.63 -0.24 -1.46
CA LEU A 45 -5.04 -1.54 -1.62
C LEU A 45 -6.12 -2.54 -2.03
N VAL A 46 -5.99 -3.14 -3.21
CA VAL A 46 -7.01 -4.01 -3.79
C VAL A 46 -6.44 -5.41 -3.98
N PHE A 47 -7.14 -6.42 -3.45
CA PHE A 47 -6.80 -7.81 -3.67
C PHE A 47 -7.59 -8.36 -4.85
N TYR A 48 -6.89 -8.88 -5.85
CA TYR A 48 -7.48 -9.45 -7.04
C TYR A 48 -7.41 -10.97 -7.03
N LYS A 49 -8.48 -11.61 -7.52
CA LYS A 49 -8.55 -13.06 -7.75
C LYS A 49 -8.72 -13.32 -9.25
N PRO A 50 -7.93 -14.24 -9.85
CA PRO A 50 -8.10 -14.58 -11.26
C PRO A 50 -9.48 -15.21 -11.51
N ILE A 51 -10.10 -14.85 -12.63
CA ILE A 51 -11.35 -15.46 -13.11
C ILE A 51 -10.96 -16.61 -14.05
N THR A 52 -10.89 -17.82 -13.53
CA THR A 52 -10.64 -19.02 -14.33
C THR A 52 -11.97 -19.61 -14.80
N ARG A 53 -12.19 -19.65 -16.13
CA ARG A 53 -13.32 -20.37 -16.74
C ARG A 53 -13.08 -21.88 -16.80
N ASP A 54 -11.82 -22.31 -16.76
CA ASP A 54 -11.41 -23.71 -16.84
C ASP A 54 -10.48 -24.08 -15.66
N GLN A 55 -10.80 -25.16 -14.94
CA GLN A 55 -10.08 -25.55 -13.71
C GLN A 55 -8.72 -26.20 -13.98
N THR A 56 -8.48 -26.68 -15.20
CA THR A 56 -7.25 -27.38 -15.61
C THR A 56 -6.03 -26.47 -15.73
N SER A 57 -6.23 -25.16 -15.84
CA SER A 57 -5.16 -24.15 -16.07
C SER A 57 -4.81 -23.33 -14.81
N GLN A 58 -5.27 -23.75 -13.63
CA GLN A 58 -5.13 -22.99 -12.37
C GLN A 58 -3.70 -22.73 -11.90
N ASN A 59 -2.70 -23.42 -12.46
CA ASN A 59 -1.31 -23.33 -12.02
C ASN A 59 -0.49 -22.23 -12.73
N GLY A 60 -1.01 -21.63 -13.80
CA GLY A 60 -0.25 -20.63 -14.59
C GLY A 60 -0.43 -19.17 -14.17
N TYR A 61 -1.47 -18.85 -13.40
CA TYR A 61 -1.85 -17.46 -13.11
C TYR A 61 -1.50 -17.04 -11.68
N PRO A 62 -0.97 -15.82 -11.46
CA PRO A 62 -0.72 -15.32 -10.12
C PRO A 62 -2.05 -15.19 -9.36
N ARG A 63 -2.19 -15.99 -8.28
CA ARG A 63 -3.40 -16.02 -7.43
C ARG A 63 -3.45 -14.90 -6.40
N ASP A 64 -2.29 -14.36 -6.04
CA ASP A 64 -2.11 -13.30 -5.04
C ASP A 64 -1.65 -12.01 -5.72
N LEU A 65 -2.49 -11.48 -6.60
CA LEU A 65 -2.27 -10.18 -7.24
C LEU A 65 -2.85 -9.08 -6.35
N MET A 66 -2.00 -8.13 -5.97
CA MET A 66 -2.35 -7.04 -5.07
C MET A 66 -2.07 -5.72 -5.76
N GLY A 67 -3.09 -4.90 -5.94
CA GLY A 67 -2.96 -3.58 -6.54
C GLY A 67 -2.87 -2.47 -5.50
N VAL A 68 -2.02 -1.48 -5.75
CA VAL A 68 -1.74 -0.35 -4.86
C VAL A 68 -1.87 0.93 -5.66
N SER A 69 -2.71 1.86 -5.20
CA SER A 69 -2.69 3.24 -5.66
C SER A 69 -2.22 4.18 -4.56
N LEU A 70 -1.35 5.11 -4.95
CA LEU A 70 -0.78 6.12 -4.07
C LEU A 70 -1.31 7.49 -4.51
N PRO A 71 -1.75 8.35 -3.58
CA PRO A 71 -2.33 9.65 -3.93
C PRO A 71 -1.27 10.64 -4.43
N GLU A 72 -0.01 10.39 -4.11
CA GLU A 72 1.14 11.18 -4.58
C GLU A 72 1.38 11.00 -6.09
N GLN A 73 0.93 9.89 -6.65
CA GLN A 73 1.09 9.54 -8.06
C GLN A 73 -0.20 8.94 -8.61
N PRO A 74 -1.25 9.76 -8.83
CA PRO A 74 -2.56 9.26 -9.24
C PRO A 74 -2.57 8.60 -10.63
N ASN A 75 -1.57 8.89 -11.46
CA ASN A 75 -1.44 8.31 -12.80
C ASN A 75 -0.82 6.91 -12.78
N LYS A 76 -0.21 6.50 -11.66
CA LYS A 76 0.48 5.22 -11.54
C LYS A 76 -0.29 4.25 -10.67
N TYR A 77 -0.22 2.99 -11.06
CA TYR A 77 -0.76 1.87 -10.32
C TYR A 77 0.30 0.80 -10.18
N TYR A 78 0.45 0.25 -8.98
CA TYR A 78 1.45 -0.76 -8.71
C TYR A 78 0.78 -2.11 -8.45
N PHE A 79 1.26 -3.16 -9.08
CA PHE A 79 0.88 -4.53 -8.74
C PHE A 79 2.00 -5.21 -8.00
N VAL A 80 1.65 -5.90 -6.93
CA VAL A 80 2.53 -6.77 -6.18
C VAL A 80 2.05 -8.20 -6.38
N ILE A 81 2.91 -9.02 -6.99
CA ILE A 81 2.70 -10.47 -7.09
C ILE A 81 3.44 -11.09 -5.92
N ARG A 82 2.69 -11.44 -4.87
CA ARG A 82 3.27 -11.89 -3.58
C ARG A 82 4.12 -13.16 -3.75
N THR A 83 3.65 -14.11 -4.55
CA THR A 83 4.32 -15.40 -4.77
C THR A 83 5.74 -15.24 -5.29
N ASN A 84 5.98 -14.25 -6.15
CA ASN A 84 7.25 -14.05 -6.83
C ASN A 84 8.02 -12.83 -6.29
N LYS A 85 7.45 -12.09 -5.32
CA LYS A 85 7.98 -10.83 -4.79
C LYS A 85 8.27 -9.80 -5.90
N ILE A 86 7.44 -9.78 -6.93
CA ILE A 86 7.57 -8.87 -8.07
C ILE A 86 6.65 -7.66 -7.86
N VAL A 87 7.19 -6.47 -8.11
CA VAL A 87 6.42 -5.23 -8.19
C VAL A 87 6.40 -4.76 -9.64
N LEU A 88 5.22 -4.52 -10.18
CA LEU A 88 4.99 -4.05 -11.54
C LEU A 88 4.37 -2.65 -11.48
N GLU A 89 4.92 -1.71 -12.23
CA GLU A 89 4.31 -0.41 -12.46
C GLU A 89 3.40 -0.49 -13.70
N ALA A 90 2.21 0.08 -13.60
CA ALA A 90 1.23 0.19 -14.67
C ALA A 90 0.53 1.55 -14.61
N ASP A 91 -0.17 1.92 -15.68
CA ASP A 91 -1.02 3.11 -15.67
C ASP A 91 -2.29 2.89 -14.85
N SER A 92 -2.87 3.99 -14.35
CA SER A 92 -4.12 3.96 -13.58
C SER A 92 -5.31 3.33 -14.33
N ASN A 93 -5.28 3.31 -15.67
CA ASN A 93 -6.31 2.69 -16.51
C ASN A 93 -6.39 1.15 -16.39
N ILE A 94 -5.34 0.52 -15.84
CA ILE A 94 -5.20 -0.93 -15.85
C ILE A 94 -6.32 -1.64 -15.09
N GLN A 95 -6.89 -0.99 -14.07
CA GLN A 95 -8.03 -1.52 -13.34
C GLN A 95 -9.23 -1.72 -14.26
N SER A 96 -9.56 -0.71 -15.09
CA SER A 96 -10.66 -0.78 -16.04
C SER A 96 -10.39 -1.79 -17.15
N ILE A 97 -9.12 -1.94 -17.58
CA ILE A 97 -8.73 -2.94 -18.57
C ILE A 97 -8.95 -4.36 -18.00
N MET A 98 -8.50 -4.64 -16.78
CA MET A 98 -8.69 -5.95 -16.14
C MET A 98 -10.16 -6.32 -15.95
N GLU A 99 -10.99 -5.33 -15.61
CA GLU A 99 -12.43 -5.50 -15.46
C GLU A 99 -13.11 -5.82 -16.80
N LYS A 100 -12.78 -5.06 -17.86
CA LYS A 100 -13.28 -5.30 -19.22
C LYS A 100 -12.82 -6.63 -19.80
N ALA A 101 -11.55 -7.00 -19.56
CA ALA A 101 -10.98 -8.26 -20.00
C ALA A 101 -11.50 -9.46 -19.18
N GLN A 102 -12.25 -9.23 -18.10
CA GLN A 102 -12.73 -10.25 -17.16
C GLN A 102 -11.63 -11.23 -16.73
N SER A 103 -10.39 -10.74 -16.59
CA SER A 103 -9.25 -11.59 -16.25
C SER A 103 -9.10 -11.75 -14.73
N TYR A 104 -9.34 -10.65 -13.99
CA TYR A 104 -9.21 -10.59 -12.54
C TYR A 104 -10.39 -9.86 -11.94
N LYS A 105 -10.92 -10.39 -10.84
CA LYS A 105 -11.99 -9.77 -10.06
C LYS A 105 -11.44 -9.24 -8.74
N ALA A 106 -11.75 -7.99 -8.40
CA ALA A 106 -11.46 -7.45 -7.08
C ALA A 106 -12.26 -8.23 -6.01
N ARG A 107 -11.57 -8.78 -5.01
CA ARG A 107 -12.16 -9.54 -3.89
C ARG A 107 -12.35 -8.68 -2.65
N ALA A 108 -11.37 -7.84 -2.36
CA ALA A 108 -11.39 -6.94 -1.21
C ALA A 108 -10.61 -5.67 -1.55
N ALA A 109 -11.09 -4.53 -1.07
CA ALA A 109 -10.37 -3.27 -1.12
C ALA A 109 -10.21 -2.75 0.30
N LEU A 110 -8.98 -2.47 0.69
CA LEU A 110 -8.65 -1.79 1.93
C LEU A 110 -8.31 -0.34 1.58
N MET A 111 -9.06 0.59 2.16
CA MET A 111 -8.79 2.02 2.03
C MET A 111 -8.18 2.51 3.32
N PHE A 112 -6.96 3.02 3.23
CA PHE A 112 -6.23 3.56 4.36
C PHE A 112 -6.21 5.08 4.25
N GLU A 113 -6.81 5.76 5.22
CA GLU A 113 -6.52 7.17 5.47
C GLU A 113 -5.32 7.23 6.42
N VAL A 114 -4.16 7.60 5.88
CA VAL A 114 -2.90 7.70 6.61
C VAL A 114 -2.51 9.16 6.73
N TRP A 115 -2.08 9.58 7.91
CA TRP A 115 -1.40 10.85 8.07
C TRP A 115 0.06 10.63 7.67
N PHE A 116 0.49 11.22 6.56
CA PHE A 116 1.92 11.22 6.23
C PHE A 116 2.60 12.24 7.13
N SER A 117 3.41 11.83 8.09
CA SER A 117 4.43 12.73 8.64
C SER A 117 5.63 12.67 7.70
N CYS A 118 5.99 13.80 7.09
CA CYS A 118 7.16 13.89 6.23
C CYS A 118 8.38 14.06 7.14
N PHE A 119 9.20 13.00 7.20
CA PHE A 119 10.45 13.01 7.94
C PHE A 119 11.56 13.55 7.03
N SER A 120 12.12 14.71 7.34
CA SER A 120 13.49 15.01 6.93
C SER A 120 14.41 14.41 7.97
N LEU A 121 14.86 13.17 7.75
CA LEU A 121 15.97 12.62 8.52
C LEU A 121 17.17 13.57 8.30
N PRO A 122 17.78 14.13 9.36
CA PRO A 122 19.05 14.82 9.20
C PRO A 122 20.03 13.80 8.61
N LYS A 123 20.70 14.20 7.51
CA LYS A 123 21.69 13.35 6.82
C LYS A 123 22.57 12.69 7.88
N LEU A 124 22.52 11.35 8.00
CA LEU A 124 23.52 10.63 8.76
C LEU A 124 24.87 10.97 8.12
N HIS A 125 25.65 11.81 8.80
CA HIS A 125 27.07 11.94 8.49
C HIS A 125 27.70 10.59 8.84
N SER A 126 27.92 9.77 7.82
CA SER A 126 28.87 8.66 7.91
C SER A 126 30.23 9.28 8.22
N LYS A 127 30.72 9.05 9.44
CA LYS A 127 32.16 9.06 9.72
C LYS A 127 32.75 7.72 9.32
#